data_AF-A0A0A9Z141-F1
#
_entry.id   AF-A0A0A9Z141-F1
#
_cell.length_a   1.000
_cell.length_b   1.000
_cell.length_c   1.000
_cell.angle_alpha   90.00
_cell.angle_beta   90.00
_cell.angle_gamma   90.00
#
_symmetry.space_group_name_H-M   'P 1'
#
loop_
_entity.id
_entity.type
_entity.pdbx_description
1 polymer ?
#
loop_
_entity_poly.entity_id
_entity_poly.type
_entity_poly.pdbx_seq_one_letter_code
_entity_poly.pdbx_strand_id
1 'polypeptide(L)'
;MYLLAVAIVSVVPALCQEETYNYQQEYQPTYHLNDAYNPFFKETPQYKEEEKLQYSSFEQINHYLLDVERLYNGTVKSFEIGHSVEGRPIRGIRISKNPGVRKPALLLDAGIHAREWVGPVVAQYAIQQLLANASNANLTDGLDWYILPMLNPDGYVFSMEHPPARLWRKNKAQTFVNYCGGVDLNRNFDYVWGGPGSSDDPCSTNYRGPYPFSEPEAVAFGRFVLSIAQDLRMYLTLHSAAQAILYPWGYTNLVPPDWQDLDALAKKAEAAMSLVNGTRYHVGPTTKLVGLGAGGSDDWAKGAVGIKYVYTLELPGLFYPEKGFHPPTEALPIIAREAFEGIRVFAEHARNRRP
;
A
#
# COMPACT_ATOMS: atom_id res chain seq x y z
N MET A 1 -0.34 -42.62 -60.38
CA MET A 1 0.14 -41.90 -61.57
C MET A 1 -0.80 -40.72 -61.78
N TYR A 2 -0.31 -39.48 -61.54
CA TYR A 2 -0.81 -38.15 -61.97
C TYR A 2 -2.32 -37.82 -61.82
N LEU A 3 -2.73 -36.96 -60.86
CA LEU A 3 -2.77 -35.47 -60.85
C LEU A 3 -4.07 -34.89 -61.44
N LEU A 4 -4.90 -34.22 -60.62
CA LEU A 4 -5.13 -32.75 -60.67
C LEU A 4 -6.13 -32.26 -59.62
N ALA A 5 -5.80 -31.09 -59.09
CA ALA A 5 -6.36 -30.43 -57.93
C ALA A 5 -7.48 -29.44 -58.28
N VAL A 6 -8.36 -29.17 -57.32
CA VAL A 6 -9.09 -27.89 -57.23
C VAL A 6 -8.91 -27.36 -55.81
N ALA A 7 -8.38 -26.15 -55.74
CA ALA A 7 -8.09 -25.40 -54.53
C ALA A 7 -9.37 -24.76 -53.96
N ILE A 8 -9.52 -24.81 -52.63
CA ILE A 8 -10.30 -23.81 -51.88
C ILE A 8 -9.38 -23.23 -50.82
N VAL A 9 -9.24 -21.92 -50.89
CA VAL A 9 -8.43 -21.06 -50.03
C VAL A 9 -9.13 -20.92 -48.67
N SER A 10 -8.47 -21.35 -47.60
CA SER A 10 -8.78 -20.94 -46.24
C SER A 10 -7.49 -20.47 -45.57
N VAL A 11 -7.37 -19.16 -45.37
CA VAL A 11 -6.23 -18.51 -44.72
C VAL A 11 -6.52 -18.42 -43.22
N VAL A 12 -5.82 -19.23 -42.44
CA VAL A 12 -5.50 -18.97 -41.03
C VAL A 12 -4.09 -19.51 -40.78
N PRO A 13 -3.05 -18.70 -40.55
CA PRO A 13 -1.80 -19.22 -40.02
C PRO A 13 -1.84 -19.20 -38.50
N ALA A 14 -1.80 -20.40 -37.93
CA ALA A 14 -1.21 -20.66 -36.63
C ALA A 14 0.30 -20.38 -36.73
N LEU A 15 0.82 -19.53 -35.83
CA LEU A 15 2.25 -19.43 -35.52
C LEU A 15 2.39 -19.25 -34.00
N CYS A 16 2.34 -20.38 -33.28
CA CYS A 16 3.06 -20.52 -32.02
C CYS A 16 4.40 -21.17 -32.37
N GLN A 17 5.48 -20.39 -32.30
CA GLN A 17 6.81 -20.95 -32.11
C GLN A 17 7.41 -20.32 -30.86
N GLU A 18 7.85 -21.21 -29.98
CA GLU A 18 8.55 -20.94 -28.74
C GLU A 18 9.92 -20.31 -29.04
N GLU A 19 10.17 -19.13 -28.50
CA GLU A 19 11.55 -18.65 -28.31
C GLU A 19 11.90 -18.81 -26.84
N THR A 20 12.66 -19.86 -26.54
CA THR A 20 13.38 -20.03 -25.28
C THR A 20 14.43 -18.94 -25.16
N TYR A 21 14.14 -17.88 -24.41
CA TYR A 21 15.12 -16.83 -24.10
C TYR A 21 15.95 -17.22 -22.87
N ASN A 22 17.26 -17.28 -23.07
CA ASN A 22 18.24 -17.79 -22.12
C ASN A 22 18.54 -16.71 -21.06
N TYR A 23 18.01 -16.87 -19.84
CA TYR A 23 18.22 -15.97 -18.71
C TYR A 23 19.56 -16.28 -18.02
N GLN A 24 20.68 -15.86 -18.62
CA GLN A 24 21.97 -15.82 -17.93
C GLN A 24 22.74 -14.56 -18.32
N GLN A 25 22.37 -13.42 -17.73
CA GLN A 25 23.28 -12.39 -17.25
C GLN A 25 22.43 -11.26 -16.66
N GLU A 26 22.08 -11.39 -15.39
CA GLU A 26 21.50 -10.28 -14.63
C GLU A 26 22.42 -9.96 -13.45
N TYR A 27 22.78 -8.68 -13.42
CA TYR A 27 23.54 -7.99 -12.40
C TYR A 27 23.05 -8.38 -11.00
N GLN A 28 23.95 -8.91 -10.18
CA GLN A 28 23.69 -9.29 -8.80
C GLN A 28 23.87 -8.05 -7.90
N PRO A 29 22.83 -7.42 -7.34
CA PRO A 29 23.03 -6.53 -6.22
C PRO A 29 23.45 -7.38 -5.01
N THR A 30 24.64 -7.11 -4.48
CA THR A 30 25.17 -7.75 -3.28
C THR A 30 24.36 -7.30 -2.06
N TYR A 31 23.50 -8.19 -1.55
CA TYR A 31 22.88 -8.01 -0.25
C TYR A 31 23.90 -8.33 0.84
N HIS A 32 24.43 -7.29 1.49
CA HIS A 32 25.21 -7.47 2.71
C HIS A 32 24.25 -7.64 3.90
N LEU A 33 23.91 -8.91 4.18
CA LEU A 33 23.50 -9.33 5.50
C LEU A 33 24.73 -9.22 6.41
N ASN A 34 24.94 -8.07 7.07
CA ASN A 34 25.63 -7.94 8.35
C ASN A 34 25.54 -6.49 8.87
N ASP A 35 25.07 -6.38 10.12
CA ASP A 35 25.18 -5.27 11.08
C ASP A 35 24.49 -3.91 10.81
N ALA A 36 23.38 -3.71 11.54
CA ALA A 36 22.92 -2.45 12.17
C ALA A 36 22.94 -1.12 11.37
N TYR A 37 22.91 -1.14 10.04
CA TYR A 37 22.77 0.09 9.26
C TYR A 37 21.30 0.53 9.16
N ASN A 38 20.94 1.57 9.93
CA ASN A 38 19.67 2.29 9.81
C ASN A 38 19.93 3.59 9.00
N PRO A 39 19.51 3.68 7.73
CA PRO A 39 19.77 4.86 6.88
C PRO A 39 19.04 6.12 7.35
N PHE A 40 18.09 6.01 8.30
CA PHE A 40 17.20 7.10 8.70
C PHE A 40 17.73 7.97 9.84
N PHE A 41 18.87 7.63 10.46
CA PHE A 41 19.41 8.40 11.58
C PHE A 41 20.91 8.67 11.43
N LYS A 42 21.25 9.88 10.94
CA LYS A 42 22.52 10.55 11.28
C LYS A 42 22.22 11.55 12.40
N GLU A 43 22.91 11.42 13.52
CA GLU A 43 22.92 12.43 14.57
C GLU A 43 23.67 13.69 14.08
N THR A 44 22.98 14.68 13.51
CA THR A 44 23.40 16.11 13.53
C THR A 44 22.36 17.04 12.88
N PRO A 45 22.15 18.27 13.40
CA PRO A 45 21.20 19.24 12.87
C PRO A 45 21.81 20.00 11.70
N GLN A 46 21.91 19.37 10.53
CA GLN A 46 22.06 20.08 9.26
C GLN A 46 21.61 19.16 8.12
N TYR A 47 20.41 19.42 7.61
CA TYR A 47 19.83 18.79 6.42
C TYR A 47 20.73 19.03 5.18
N LYS A 48 21.77 18.19 4.99
CA LYS A 48 22.61 18.13 3.78
C LYS A 48 23.25 16.75 3.60
N GLU A 49 22.46 15.81 3.16
CA GLU A 49 22.81 14.72 2.24
C GLU A 49 21.46 14.18 1.75
N GLU A 50 21.29 13.99 0.44
CA GLU A 50 20.05 13.44 -0.11
C GLU A 50 19.76 12.12 0.59
N GLU A 51 18.64 12.08 1.32
CA GLU A 51 18.21 10.94 2.12
C GLU A 51 18.16 9.70 1.22
N LYS A 52 19.13 8.80 1.36
CA LYS A 52 19.17 7.55 0.58
C LYS A 52 18.10 6.63 1.13
N LEU A 53 16.89 6.76 0.58
CA LEU A 53 15.81 5.81 0.84
C LEU A 53 16.12 4.47 0.18
N GLN A 54 15.77 3.38 0.86
CA GLN A 54 15.96 2.01 0.40
C GLN A 54 14.74 1.15 0.74
N TYR A 55 14.62 0.00 0.09
CA TYR A 55 13.63 -1.01 0.48
C TYR A 55 14.07 -1.71 1.76
N SER A 56 13.35 -1.50 2.85
CA SER A 56 13.63 -2.13 4.15
C SER A 56 13.09 -3.56 4.20
N SER A 57 13.82 -4.49 4.79
CA SER A 57 13.28 -5.80 5.18
C SER A 57 12.18 -5.65 6.25
N PHE A 58 11.36 -6.69 6.44
CA PHE A 58 10.36 -6.71 7.51
C PHE A 58 10.99 -6.42 8.90
N GLU A 59 12.17 -6.99 9.15
CA GLU A 59 12.91 -6.80 10.41
C GLU A 59 13.40 -5.38 10.58
N GLN A 60 13.91 -4.76 9.50
CA GLN A 60 14.30 -3.36 9.52
C GLN A 60 13.12 -2.43 9.78
N ILE A 61 11.94 -2.72 9.19
CA ILE A 61 10.70 -1.95 9.45
C ILE A 61 10.31 -2.06 10.93
N ASN A 62 10.28 -3.26 11.51
CA ASN A 62 9.91 -3.42 12.92
C ASN A 62 10.91 -2.76 13.88
N HIS A 63 12.21 -2.93 13.63
CA HIS A 63 13.24 -2.26 14.42
C HIS A 63 13.10 -0.75 14.34
N TYR A 64 12.85 -0.19 13.14
CA TYR A 64 12.59 1.23 12.97
C TYR A 64 11.44 1.74 13.84
N LEU A 65 10.30 1.02 13.90
CA LEU A 65 9.16 1.44 14.73
C LEU A 65 9.49 1.45 16.23
N LEU A 66 10.26 0.47 16.69
CA LEU A 66 10.71 0.39 18.09
C LEU A 66 11.75 1.48 18.41
N ASP A 67 12.66 1.77 17.47
CA ASP A 67 13.65 2.85 17.60
C ASP A 67 12.97 4.20 17.70
N VAL A 68 11.99 4.46 16.84
CA VAL A 68 11.23 5.72 16.83
C VAL A 68 10.46 5.90 18.14
N GLU A 69 9.83 4.85 18.70
CA GLU A 69 9.20 4.95 20.01
C GLU A 69 10.21 5.33 21.11
N ARG A 70 11.40 4.70 21.10
CA ARG A 70 12.45 4.99 22.09
C ARG A 70 12.93 6.43 22.00
N LEU A 71 13.13 6.95 20.79
CA LEU A 71 13.63 8.30 20.53
C LEU A 71 12.59 9.38 20.86
N TYR A 72 11.31 9.14 20.56
CA TYR A 72 10.22 10.11 20.73
C TYR A 72 9.27 9.70 21.86
N ASN A 73 9.85 9.26 22.98
CA ASN A 73 9.11 8.79 24.14
C ASN A 73 8.12 9.86 24.64
N GLY A 74 6.89 9.43 24.95
CA GLY A 74 5.79 10.29 25.40
C GLY A 74 4.91 10.85 24.28
N THR A 75 5.40 10.91 23.04
CA THR A 75 4.60 11.31 21.85
C THR A 75 4.31 10.12 20.93
N VAL A 76 5.24 9.17 20.84
CA VAL A 76 5.09 7.96 20.03
C VAL A 76 4.86 6.73 20.91
N LYS A 77 3.97 5.85 20.46
CA LYS A 77 3.77 4.51 21.03
C LYS A 77 3.66 3.48 19.91
N SER A 78 4.48 2.44 19.93
CA SER A 78 4.24 1.28 19.08
C SER A 78 3.04 0.49 19.59
N PHE A 79 2.34 -0.17 18.67
CA PHE A 79 1.27 -1.09 18.99
C PHE A 79 1.32 -2.27 18.04
N GLU A 80 0.66 -3.36 18.44
CA GLU A 80 0.51 -4.58 17.65
C GLU A 80 -0.98 -4.89 17.54
N ILE A 81 -1.46 -5.18 16.34
CA ILE A 81 -2.89 -5.42 16.08
C ILE A 81 -3.23 -6.91 15.99
N GLY A 82 -2.22 -7.76 15.84
CA GLY A 82 -2.36 -9.19 15.66
C GLY A 82 -1.11 -9.80 15.03
N HIS A 83 -1.25 -11.03 14.55
CA HIS A 83 -0.19 -11.78 13.87
C HIS A 83 -0.69 -12.28 12.51
N SER A 84 0.24 -12.45 11.58
CA SER A 84 0.00 -13.05 10.27
C SER A 84 -0.18 -14.57 10.34
N VAL A 85 -0.44 -15.19 9.19
CA VAL A 85 -0.54 -16.66 9.05
C VAL A 85 0.69 -17.38 9.60
N GLU A 86 1.89 -16.90 9.29
CA GLU A 86 3.16 -17.49 9.73
C GLU A 86 3.61 -16.95 11.11
N GLY A 87 2.76 -16.21 11.81
CA GLY A 87 3.00 -15.76 13.19
C GLY A 87 3.90 -14.53 13.29
N ARG A 88 4.04 -13.71 12.24
CA ARG A 88 4.77 -12.44 12.32
C ARG A 88 3.86 -11.35 12.90
N PRO A 89 4.36 -10.50 13.81
CA PRO A 89 3.56 -9.46 14.42
C PRO A 89 3.22 -8.37 13.41
N ILE A 90 1.98 -7.89 13.43
CA ILE A 90 1.53 -6.77 12.61
C ILE A 90 1.59 -5.51 13.48
N ARG A 91 2.68 -4.75 13.34
CA ARG A 91 3.01 -3.59 14.18
C ARG A 91 2.78 -2.26 13.46
N GLY A 92 2.35 -1.28 14.23
CA GLY A 92 2.26 0.13 13.82
C GLY A 92 2.73 1.07 14.91
N ILE A 93 2.68 2.37 14.63
CA ILE A 93 2.90 3.41 15.63
C ILE A 93 1.75 4.39 15.71
N ARG A 94 1.46 4.84 16.92
CA ARG A 94 0.61 5.98 17.20
C ARG A 94 1.49 7.18 17.48
N ILE A 95 1.33 8.26 16.70
CA ILE A 95 1.94 9.57 16.96
C ILE A 95 0.85 10.48 17.49
N SER A 96 0.99 10.93 18.74
CA SER A 96 -0.02 11.74 19.42
C SER A 96 0.64 12.69 20.42
N LYS A 97 0.64 14.00 20.11
CA LYS A 97 0.98 15.04 21.10
C LYS A 97 -0.16 15.20 22.10
N ASN A 98 0.12 15.16 23.39
CA ASN A 98 -0.90 15.17 24.46
C ASN A 98 -1.88 13.98 24.37
N PRO A 99 -1.40 12.72 24.55
CA PRO A 99 -2.22 11.51 24.38
C PRO A 99 -3.40 11.38 25.36
N GLY A 100 -3.45 12.19 26.43
CA GLY A 100 -4.60 12.27 27.34
C GLY A 100 -5.79 13.07 26.79
N VAL A 101 -5.63 13.75 25.66
CA VAL A 101 -6.70 14.54 25.02
C VAL A 101 -7.23 13.77 23.81
N ARG A 102 -8.55 13.58 23.77
CA ARG A 102 -9.23 12.98 22.62
C ARG A 102 -9.17 13.91 21.42
N LYS A 103 -8.70 13.40 20.28
CA LYS A 103 -8.46 14.15 19.03
C LYS A 103 -9.00 13.35 17.84
N PRO A 104 -9.33 14.00 16.71
CA PRO A 104 -9.54 13.28 15.46
C PRO A 104 -8.29 12.46 15.13
N ALA A 105 -8.49 11.37 14.40
CA ALA A 105 -7.43 10.46 13.99
C ALA A 105 -7.38 10.28 12.46
N LEU A 106 -6.18 10.00 11.96
CA LEU A 106 -5.89 9.58 10.60
C LEU A 106 -5.17 8.23 10.67
N LEU A 107 -5.67 7.25 9.90
CA LEU A 107 -5.02 5.96 9.70
C LEU A 107 -4.33 5.95 8.33
N LEU A 108 -3.04 5.59 8.32
CA LEU A 108 -2.24 5.34 7.14
C LEU A 108 -1.73 3.91 7.19
N ASP A 109 -2.16 3.04 6.29
CA ASP A 109 -1.59 1.70 6.14
C ASP A 109 -0.80 1.55 4.84
N ALA A 110 0.08 0.55 4.81
CA ALA A 110 0.81 0.13 3.64
C ALA A 110 1.10 -1.37 3.65
N GLY A 111 1.53 -1.88 2.49
CA GLY A 111 2.04 -3.24 2.38
C GLY A 111 0.97 -4.31 2.55
N ILE A 112 -0.29 -4.00 2.21
CA ILE A 112 -1.36 -5.02 2.12
C ILE A 112 -1.11 -5.99 0.95
N HIS A 113 -0.54 -5.51 -0.16
CA HIS A 113 -0.02 -6.35 -1.23
C HIS A 113 1.51 -6.44 -1.16
N ALA A 114 2.00 -7.68 -1.22
CA ALA A 114 3.41 -8.00 -0.96
C ALA A 114 4.43 -7.33 -1.88
N ARG A 115 4.17 -7.28 -3.19
CA ARG A 115 5.07 -6.66 -4.20
C ARG A 115 5.11 -5.13 -4.18
N GLU A 116 4.29 -4.45 -3.40
CA GLU A 116 4.12 -3.00 -3.51
C GLU A 116 5.09 -2.27 -2.56
N TRP A 117 6.39 -2.53 -2.75
CA TRP A 117 7.44 -2.19 -1.77
C TRP A 117 7.61 -0.68 -1.51
N VAL A 118 7.14 0.15 -2.43
CA VAL A 118 7.19 1.61 -2.28
C VAL A 118 6.22 2.11 -1.20
N GLY A 119 5.10 1.42 -0.96
CA GLY A 119 4.13 1.78 0.09
C GLY A 119 4.78 1.80 1.49
N PRO A 120 5.41 0.70 1.95
CA PRO A 120 6.14 0.65 3.21
C PRO A 120 7.26 1.70 3.33
N VAL A 121 7.93 2.05 2.22
CA VAL A 121 8.94 3.13 2.19
C VAL A 121 8.29 4.48 2.47
N VAL A 122 7.18 4.80 1.80
CA VAL A 122 6.45 6.07 2.00
C VAL A 122 5.86 6.14 3.41
N ALA A 123 5.38 5.04 3.97
CA ALA A 123 4.91 5.00 5.36
C ALA A 123 6.03 5.34 6.36
N GLN A 124 7.23 4.75 6.22
CA GLN A 124 8.40 5.10 7.03
C GLN A 124 8.82 6.56 6.83
N TYR A 125 8.83 7.03 5.59
CA TYR A 125 9.13 8.43 5.27
C TYR A 125 8.14 9.40 5.92
N ALA A 126 6.84 9.10 5.91
CA ALA A 126 5.83 9.90 6.57
C ALA A 126 6.06 10.00 8.08
N ILE A 127 6.42 8.89 8.74
CA ILE A 127 6.80 8.88 10.16
C ILE A 127 7.96 9.85 10.41
N GLN A 128 9.00 9.76 9.59
CA GLN A 128 10.16 10.63 9.70
C GLN A 128 9.81 12.10 9.51
N GLN A 129 9.02 12.44 8.49
CA GLN A 129 8.60 13.81 8.25
C GLN A 129 7.74 14.38 9.40
N LEU A 130 6.92 13.55 10.04
CA LEU A 130 6.08 13.99 11.18
C LEU A 130 6.89 14.25 12.46
N LEU A 131 8.02 13.56 12.64
CA LEU A 131 8.78 13.56 13.90
C LEU A 131 10.10 14.35 13.82
N ALA A 132 10.79 14.32 12.70
CA ALA A 132 12.11 14.92 12.53
C ALA A 132 12.10 16.26 11.76
N ASN A 133 11.10 16.51 10.92
CA ASN A 133 11.00 17.76 10.17
C ASN A 133 10.17 18.81 10.93
N ALA A 134 10.83 19.79 11.52
CA ALA A 134 10.20 20.86 12.30
C ALA A 134 9.14 21.66 11.51
N SER A 135 9.27 21.75 10.18
CA SER A 135 8.29 22.44 9.33
C SER A 135 6.93 21.74 9.29
N ASN A 136 6.89 20.45 9.64
CA ASN A 136 5.70 19.61 9.68
C ASN A 136 5.18 19.38 11.12
N ALA A 137 5.75 20.06 12.12
CA ALA A 137 5.40 19.84 13.52
C ALA A 137 3.91 20.10 13.81
N ASN A 138 3.27 20.96 13.01
CA ASN A 138 1.85 21.28 13.11
C ASN A 138 0.91 20.14 12.65
N LEU A 139 1.40 19.15 11.92
CA LEU A 139 0.59 18.03 11.41
C LEU A 139 0.23 17.02 12.50
N THR A 140 0.97 17.03 13.61
CA THR A 140 0.69 16.22 14.81
C THR A 140 0.00 17.03 15.91
N ASP A 141 -0.18 18.34 15.70
CA ASP A 141 -0.92 19.21 16.62
C ASP A 141 -2.43 19.03 16.39
N GLY A 142 -3.12 18.40 17.35
CA GLY A 142 -4.57 18.22 17.29
C GLY A 142 -5.05 17.10 16.36
N LEU A 143 -4.15 16.24 15.89
CA LEU A 143 -4.47 15.04 15.09
C LEU A 143 -3.65 13.85 15.61
N ASP A 144 -4.32 12.72 15.81
CA ASP A 144 -3.67 11.44 16.10
C ASP A 144 -3.36 10.70 14.80
N TRP A 145 -2.13 10.25 14.66
CA TRP A 145 -1.73 9.41 13.53
C TRP A 145 -1.61 7.97 13.99
N TYR A 146 -2.26 7.07 13.28
CA TYR A 146 -2.01 5.63 13.34
C TYR A 146 -1.36 5.23 12.03
N ILE A 147 -0.12 4.76 12.07
CA ILE A 147 0.62 4.38 10.87
C ILE A 147 0.98 2.90 10.97
N LEU A 148 0.54 2.11 10.00
CA LEU A 148 0.78 0.68 9.89
C LEU A 148 1.59 0.38 8.62
N PRO A 149 2.93 0.37 8.68
CA PRO A 149 3.76 0.27 7.47
C PRO A 149 3.73 -1.09 6.76
N MET A 150 3.24 -2.13 7.43
CA MET A 150 3.24 -3.49 6.90
C MET A 150 2.03 -4.28 7.40
N LEU A 151 1.01 -4.43 6.55
CA LEU A 151 -0.17 -5.24 6.84
C LEU A 151 -0.01 -6.72 6.44
N ASN A 152 0.79 -7.03 5.41
CA ASN A 152 1.02 -8.39 4.91
C ASN A 152 2.49 -8.82 5.08
N PRO A 153 2.94 -9.07 6.31
CA PRO A 153 4.37 -9.34 6.56
C PRO A 153 4.85 -10.63 5.89
N ASP A 154 4.02 -11.69 5.84
CA ASP A 154 4.43 -12.97 5.26
C ASP A 154 4.59 -12.88 3.75
N GLY A 155 3.62 -12.26 3.07
CA GLY A 155 3.72 -12.02 1.64
C GLY A 155 4.91 -11.13 1.31
N TYR A 156 5.13 -10.06 2.09
CA TYR A 156 6.24 -9.13 1.87
C TYR A 156 7.59 -9.83 1.98
N VAL A 157 7.84 -10.57 3.08
CA VAL A 157 9.06 -11.37 3.28
C VAL A 157 9.25 -12.36 2.12
N PHE A 158 8.19 -13.06 1.72
CA PHE A 158 8.25 -13.99 0.59
C PHE A 158 8.66 -13.29 -0.71
N SER A 159 8.11 -12.10 -0.99
CA SER A 159 8.47 -11.32 -2.18
C SER A 159 9.91 -10.79 -2.16
N MET A 160 10.44 -10.45 -0.98
CA MET A 160 11.79 -9.89 -0.78
C MET A 160 12.88 -10.96 -0.89
N GLU A 161 12.65 -12.11 -0.25
CA GLU A 161 13.69 -13.11 -0.03
C GLU A 161 13.70 -14.21 -1.10
N HIS A 162 12.65 -14.31 -1.92
CA HIS A 162 12.55 -15.32 -2.98
C HIS A 162 12.46 -14.62 -4.34
N PRO A 163 13.57 -14.47 -5.09
CA PRO A 163 13.59 -13.74 -6.36
C PRO A 163 12.52 -14.18 -7.38
N PRO A 164 12.19 -15.47 -7.55
CA PRO A 164 11.09 -15.87 -8.45
C PRO A 164 9.70 -15.40 -7.99
N ALA A 165 9.53 -15.09 -6.70
CA ALA A 165 8.30 -14.61 -6.09
C ALA A 165 8.26 -13.09 -5.89
N ARG A 166 9.18 -12.34 -6.50
CA ARG A 166 9.28 -10.88 -6.41
C ARG A 166 7.97 -10.14 -6.71
N LEU A 167 7.10 -10.73 -7.53
CA LEU A 167 5.79 -10.21 -7.91
C LEU A 167 4.62 -10.82 -7.12
N TRP A 168 4.91 -11.50 -6.00
CA TRP A 168 3.89 -12.03 -5.11
C TRP A 168 3.01 -10.91 -4.57
N ARG A 169 1.71 -11.14 -4.50
CA ARG A 169 0.71 -10.13 -4.10
C ARG A 169 0.02 -10.49 -2.80
N LYS A 170 -0.41 -11.74 -2.68
CA LYS A 170 -1.29 -12.26 -1.63
C LYS A 170 -0.56 -12.41 -0.29
N ASN A 171 -1.26 -12.81 0.77
CA ASN A 171 -0.60 -13.32 1.98
C ASN A 171 -0.03 -14.73 1.74
N LYS A 172 0.31 -15.47 2.82
CA LYS A 172 0.88 -16.82 2.75
C LYS A 172 -0.02 -17.92 3.32
N ALA A 173 -1.34 -17.67 3.43
CA ALA A 173 -2.31 -18.70 3.81
C ALA A 173 -2.23 -19.94 2.92
N GLN A 174 -2.39 -21.13 3.53
CA GLN A 174 -2.63 -22.34 2.76
C GLN A 174 -4.06 -22.33 2.22
N THR A 175 -4.23 -22.85 1.01
CA THR A 175 -5.56 -23.02 0.40
C THR A 175 -5.86 -24.50 0.22
N PHE A 176 -7.08 -24.83 -0.19
CA PHE A 176 -7.45 -26.20 -0.55
C PHE A 176 -6.76 -26.71 -1.82
N VAL A 177 -6.05 -25.84 -2.56
CA VAL A 177 -5.21 -26.19 -3.70
C VAL A 177 -3.75 -26.05 -3.30
N ASN A 178 -3.07 -27.18 -3.09
CA ASN A 178 -1.73 -27.25 -2.46
C ASN A 178 -0.65 -26.35 -3.09
N TYR A 179 -0.72 -26.07 -4.40
CA TYR A 179 0.27 -25.26 -5.11
C TYR A 179 -0.16 -23.79 -5.32
N CYS A 180 -1.38 -23.43 -4.92
CA CYS A 180 -1.90 -22.06 -5.01
C CYS A 180 -2.06 -21.47 -3.61
N GLY A 181 -0.98 -20.91 -3.08
CA GLY A 181 -0.97 -20.27 -1.76
C GLY A 181 -1.53 -18.84 -1.78
N GLY A 182 -2.04 -18.41 -0.63
CA GLY A 182 -2.37 -17.04 -0.29
C GLY A 182 -3.78 -16.59 -0.69
N VAL A 183 -4.25 -15.58 0.02
CA VAL A 183 -5.47 -14.80 -0.21
C VAL A 183 -5.09 -13.34 -0.49
N ASP A 184 -5.80 -12.71 -1.41
CA ASP A 184 -5.71 -11.26 -1.61
C ASP A 184 -6.41 -10.56 -0.45
N LEU A 185 -5.62 -9.99 0.47
CA LEU A 185 -6.14 -9.30 1.64
C LEU A 185 -7.10 -8.16 1.23
N ASN A 186 -6.84 -7.48 0.12
CA ASN A 186 -7.70 -6.39 -0.37
C ASN A 186 -8.90 -6.90 -1.20
N ARG A 187 -9.27 -8.18 -1.03
CA ARG A 187 -10.54 -8.80 -1.47
C ARG A 187 -11.24 -9.51 -0.31
N ASN A 188 -10.69 -9.47 0.90
CA ASN A 188 -11.13 -10.28 2.03
C ASN A 188 -11.99 -9.53 3.06
N PHE A 189 -12.30 -8.24 2.87
CA PHE A 189 -13.12 -7.48 3.82
C PHE A 189 -14.62 -7.70 3.62
N ASP A 190 -15.40 -7.68 4.71
CA ASP A 190 -16.85 -7.94 4.70
C ASP A 190 -17.67 -6.74 4.21
N TYR A 191 -17.44 -6.34 2.96
CA TYR A 191 -18.27 -5.36 2.28
C TYR A 191 -18.33 -5.67 0.78
N VAL A 192 -19.51 -6.11 0.33
CA VAL A 192 -19.72 -6.65 -1.03
C VAL A 192 -18.73 -7.79 -1.35
N TRP A 193 -18.35 -8.57 -0.34
CA TRP A 193 -17.40 -9.66 -0.50
C TRP A 193 -17.90 -10.69 -1.52
N GLY A 194 -17.02 -11.15 -2.41
CA GLY A 194 -17.41 -12.00 -3.55
C GLY A 194 -18.04 -11.28 -4.73
N GLY A 195 -18.13 -9.95 -4.66
CA GLY A 195 -18.60 -9.13 -5.77
C GLY A 195 -17.61 -9.05 -6.94
N PRO A 196 -17.94 -8.22 -7.96
CA PRO A 196 -17.14 -8.05 -9.15
C PRO A 196 -15.67 -7.68 -8.86
N GLY A 197 -14.74 -8.22 -9.65
CA GLY A 197 -13.30 -7.96 -9.51
C GLY A 197 -12.59 -8.78 -8.43
N SER A 198 -13.31 -9.66 -7.74
CA SER A 198 -12.78 -10.71 -6.87
C SER A 198 -12.88 -12.09 -7.55
N SER A 199 -12.21 -13.11 -7.00
CA SER A 199 -12.24 -14.47 -7.53
C SER A 199 -12.37 -15.51 -6.41
N ASP A 200 -13.07 -16.61 -6.67
CA ASP A 200 -13.16 -17.79 -5.81
C ASP A 200 -12.13 -18.89 -6.18
N ASP A 201 -11.34 -18.69 -7.24
CA ASP A 201 -10.23 -19.57 -7.61
C ASP A 201 -8.99 -19.26 -6.74
N PRO A 202 -8.50 -20.21 -5.92
CA PRO A 202 -7.29 -20.03 -5.11
C PRO A 202 -6.04 -19.65 -5.89
N CYS A 203 -5.97 -20.00 -7.18
CA CYS A 203 -4.84 -19.69 -8.03
C CYS A 203 -4.88 -18.25 -8.57
N SER A 204 -6.02 -17.57 -8.48
CA SER A 204 -6.15 -16.16 -8.85
C SER A 204 -5.31 -15.25 -7.94
N THR A 205 -4.73 -14.20 -8.52
CA THR A 205 -4.10 -13.11 -7.74
C THR A 205 -5.11 -12.31 -6.93
N ASN A 206 -6.39 -12.40 -7.29
CA ASN A 206 -7.51 -11.71 -6.63
C ASN A 206 -8.38 -12.70 -5.85
N TYR A 207 -7.83 -13.86 -5.46
CA TYR A 207 -8.55 -14.84 -4.65
C TYR A 207 -9.03 -14.20 -3.34
N ARG A 208 -10.34 -14.20 -3.12
CA ARG A 208 -11.00 -13.48 -2.02
C ARG A 208 -10.96 -14.19 -0.67
N GLY A 209 -10.41 -15.41 -0.63
CA GLY A 209 -10.49 -16.30 0.51
C GLY A 209 -11.81 -17.11 0.55
N PRO A 210 -11.94 -18.05 1.49
CA PRO A 210 -13.12 -18.89 1.62
C PRO A 210 -14.37 -18.20 2.19
N TYR A 211 -14.19 -17.12 2.96
CA TYR A 211 -15.25 -16.29 3.56
C TYR A 211 -14.68 -14.89 3.89
N PRO A 212 -15.50 -13.84 4.09
CA PRO A 212 -14.96 -12.53 4.46
C PRO A 212 -14.29 -12.59 5.83
N PHE A 213 -13.19 -11.87 6.00
CA PHE A 213 -12.33 -11.91 7.18
C PHE A 213 -11.85 -13.33 7.52
N SER A 214 -11.51 -14.12 6.50
CA SER A 214 -10.86 -15.42 6.70
C SER A 214 -9.39 -15.29 7.09
N GLU A 215 -8.74 -14.19 6.69
CA GLU A 215 -7.31 -14.01 6.91
C GLU A 215 -7.04 -13.33 8.26
N PRO A 216 -6.08 -13.83 9.06
CA PRO A 216 -5.78 -13.25 10.36
C PRO A 216 -5.31 -11.80 10.26
N GLU A 217 -4.62 -11.42 9.18
CA GLU A 217 -4.22 -10.04 8.90
C GLU A 217 -5.44 -9.13 8.70
N ALA A 218 -6.42 -9.57 7.88
CA ALA A 218 -7.64 -8.82 7.62
C ALA A 218 -8.50 -8.69 8.89
N VAL A 219 -8.62 -9.77 9.68
CA VAL A 219 -9.32 -9.76 10.98
C VAL A 219 -8.66 -8.77 11.95
N ALA A 220 -7.34 -8.81 12.07
CA ALA A 220 -6.58 -7.92 12.95
C ALA A 220 -6.78 -6.45 12.55
N PHE A 221 -6.68 -6.15 11.26
CA PHE A 221 -6.92 -4.81 10.73
C PHE A 221 -8.34 -4.33 10.97
N GLY A 222 -9.34 -5.16 10.65
CA GLY A 222 -10.75 -4.81 10.84
C GLY A 222 -11.08 -4.50 12.31
N ARG A 223 -10.60 -5.33 13.24
CA ARG A 223 -10.76 -5.10 14.69
C ARG A 223 -10.10 -3.81 15.15
N PHE A 224 -8.89 -3.54 14.66
CA PHE A 224 -8.17 -2.32 14.99
C PHE A 224 -8.89 -1.06 14.49
N VAL A 225 -9.32 -1.03 13.22
CA VAL A 225 -10.08 0.09 12.65
C VAL A 225 -11.34 0.34 13.46
N LEU A 226 -12.11 -0.70 13.78
CA LEU A 226 -13.31 -0.58 14.62
C LEU A 226 -13.01 -0.01 16.01
N SER A 227 -11.86 -0.36 16.60
CA SER A 227 -11.45 0.15 17.92
C SER A 227 -11.15 1.66 17.96
N ILE A 228 -10.81 2.25 16.81
CA ILE A 228 -10.51 3.69 16.68
C ILE A 228 -11.56 4.47 15.88
N ALA A 229 -12.60 3.79 15.36
CA ALA A 229 -13.55 4.33 14.40
C ALA A 229 -14.25 5.62 14.87
N GLN A 230 -14.47 5.76 16.19
CA GLN A 230 -15.15 6.93 16.75
C GLN A 230 -14.38 8.25 16.52
N ASP A 231 -13.05 8.17 16.43
CA ASP A 231 -12.17 9.31 16.22
C ASP A 231 -11.58 9.35 14.82
N LEU A 232 -11.63 8.23 14.09
CA LEU A 232 -11.06 8.09 12.76
C LEU A 232 -11.82 8.93 11.73
N ARG A 233 -11.19 10.01 11.28
CA ARG A 233 -11.74 10.93 10.27
C ARG A 233 -11.31 10.59 8.86
N MET A 234 -10.15 9.97 8.76
CA MET A 234 -9.50 9.75 7.49
C MET A 234 -8.76 8.41 7.48
N TYR A 235 -8.96 7.67 6.40
CA TYR A 235 -8.23 6.44 6.14
C TYR A 235 -7.52 6.55 4.78
N LEU A 236 -6.21 6.38 4.81
CA LEU A 236 -5.32 6.34 3.65
C LEU A 236 -4.69 4.95 3.57
N THR A 237 -4.79 4.29 2.43
CA THR A 237 -4.07 3.04 2.17
C THR A 237 -3.11 3.22 1.01
N LEU A 238 -1.83 2.86 1.23
CA LEU A 238 -0.75 3.02 0.26
C LEU A 238 -0.55 1.74 -0.55
N HIS A 239 -0.65 1.89 -1.87
CA HIS A 239 -0.55 0.84 -2.87
C HIS A 239 0.43 1.23 -3.97
N SER A 240 0.73 0.28 -4.87
CA SER A 240 1.27 0.57 -6.20
C SER A 240 0.85 -0.51 -7.20
N ALA A 241 0.67 -0.25 -8.49
CA ALA A 241 1.11 0.92 -9.20
C ALA A 241 0.06 1.44 -10.18
N ALA A 242 -0.28 2.72 -10.07
CA ALA A 242 -1.12 3.40 -11.06
C ALA A 242 -0.90 4.92 -11.15
N GLN A 243 -0.09 5.53 -10.27
CA GLN A 243 0.00 6.99 -10.14
C GLN A 243 -1.40 7.63 -10.00
N ALA A 244 -2.16 7.17 -9.02
CA ALA A 244 -3.54 7.59 -8.83
C ALA A 244 -3.90 7.83 -7.36
N ILE A 245 -4.79 8.78 -7.12
CA ILE A 245 -5.49 8.97 -5.86
C ILE A 245 -6.92 8.53 -6.10
N LEU A 246 -7.24 7.36 -5.55
CA LEU A 246 -8.53 6.71 -5.71
C LEU A 246 -9.41 6.99 -4.50
N TYR A 247 -10.72 6.98 -4.72
CA TYR A 247 -11.72 6.94 -3.66
C TYR A 247 -12.79 5.88 -3.99
N PRO A 248 -13.52 5.37 -2.99
CA PRO A 248 -14.60 4.42 -3.22
C PRO A 248 -15.63 4.90 -4.26
N TRP A 249 -16.33 4.01 -4.97
CA TRP A 249 -16.35 2.56 -4.76
C TRP A 249 -15.39 1.81 -5.71
N GLY A 250 -14.82 0.71 -5.23
CA GLY A 250 -14.09 -0.30 -5.98
C GLY A 250 -14.98 -1.45 -6.49
N TYR A 251 -16.09 -1.76 -5.81
CA TYR A 251 -16.98 -2.86 -6.21
C TYR A 251 -17.97 -2.53 -7.36
N THR A 252 -18.16 -1.24 -7.71
CA THR A 252 -19.19 -0.79 -8.66
C THR A 252 -18.80 0.49 -9.41
N ASN A 253 -19.38 0.71 -10.59
CA ASN A 253 -19.23 1.95 -11.36
C ASN A 253 -20.01 3.14 -10.77
N LEU A 254 -20.80 2.91 -9.72
CA LEU A 254 -21.43 3.97 -8.95
C LEU A 254 -20.39 4.68 -8.07
N VAL A 255 -20.72 5.91 -7.68
CA VAL A 255 -19.92 6.70 -6.74
C VAL A 255 -20.70 6.92 -5.44
N PRO A 256 -20.02 7.11 -4.30
CA PRO A 256 -20.68 7.37 -3.03
C PRO A 256 -21.42 8.72 -3.05
N PRO A 257 -22.46 8.92 -2.22
CA PRO A 257 -23.24 10.15 -2.22
C PRO A 257 -22.43 11.43 -1.99
N ASP A 258 -21.30 11.33 -1.29
CA ASP A 258 -20.38 12.41 -0.94
C ASP A 258 -19.15 12.48 -1.86
N TRP A 259 -19.19 11.86 -3.05
CA TRP A 259 -18.03 11.77 -3.94
C TRP A 259 -17.45 13.14 -4.34
N GLN A 260 -18.25 14.20 -4.43
CA GLN A 260 -17.74 15.53 -4.76
C GLN A 260 -16.80 16.07 -3.66
N ASP A 261 -17.09 15.79 -2.39
CA ASP A 261 -16.20 16.15 -1.28
C ASP A 261 -14.88 15.36 -1.39
N LEU A 262 -14.98 14.06 -1.76
CA LEU A 262 -13.82 13.20 -1.90
C LEU A 262 -12.90 13.66 -3.03
N ASP A 263 -13.50 13.90 -4.20
CA ASP A 263 -12.83 14.30 -5.44
C ASP A 263 -12.15 15.66 -5.31
N ALA A 264 -12.84 16.63 -4.69
CA ALA A 264 -12.27 17.97 -4.48
C ALA A 264 -11.03 17.93 -3.58
N LEU A 265 -11.06 17.15 -2.50
CA LEU A 265 -9.91 17.02 -1.60
C LEU A 265 -8.77 16.22 -2.26
N ALA A 266 -9.09 15.15 -2.99
CA ALA A 266 -8.08 14.39 -3.74
C ALA A 266 -7.39 15.23 -4.83
N LYS A 267 -8.12 16.09 -5.56
CA LYS A 267 -7.55 17.04 -6.52
C LYS A 267 -6.64 18.07 -5.84
N LYS A 268 -6.98 18.51 -4.63
CA LYS A 268 -6.11 19.40 -3.85
C LYS A 268 -4.81 18.69 -3.44
N ALA A 269 -4.90 17.42 -3.04
CA ALA A 269 -3.73 16.60 -2.74
C ALA A 269 -2.86 16.40 -3.99
N GLU A 270 -3.45 16.01 -5.12
CA GLU A 270 -2.75 15.85 -6.41
C GLU A 270 -2.01 17.10 -6.83
N ALA A 271 -2.66 18.27 -6.72
CA ALA A 271 -2.02 19.54 -7.05
C ALA A 271 -0.79 19.81 -6.17
N ALA A 272 -0.84 19.48 -4.88
CA ALA A 272 0.31 19.61 -3.98
C ALA A 272 1.43 18.62 -4.33
N MET A 273 1.08 17.37 -4.65
CA MET A 273 2.06 16.36 -5.11
C MET A 273 2.77 16.82 -6.39
N SER A 274 2.00 17.35 -7.36
CA SER A 274 2.54 17.78 -8.65
C SER A 274 3.50 18.97 -8.54
N LEU A 275 3.36 19.82 -7.53
CA LEU A 275 4.28 20.95 -7.31
C LEU A 275 5.70 20.53 -6.93
N VAL A 276 5.93 19.28 -6.51
CA VAL A 276 7.26 18.79 -6.13
C VAL A 276 8.15 18.60 -7.36
N ASN A 277 7.66 17.97 -8.43
CA ASN A 277 8.45 17.65 -9.62
C ASN A 277 7.66 17.57 -10.94
N GLY A 278 6.42 18.05 -10.97
CA GLY A 278 5.56 18.02 -12.15
C GLY A 278 4.88 16.68 -12.43
N THR A 279 5.20 15.62 -11.67
CA THR A 279 4.53 14.32 -11.77
C THR A 279 3.02 14.49 -11.56
N ARG A 280 2.21 13.88 -12.43
CA ARG A 280 0.74 13.96 -12.36
C ARG A 280 0.18 12.65 -11.83
N TYR A 281 -0.79 12.76 -10.92
CA TYR A 281 -1.56 11.60 -10.47
C TYR A 281 -2.98 11.71 -11.03
N HIS A 282 -3.56 10.60 -11.42
CA HIS A 282 -4.98 10.56 -11.78
C HIS A 282 -5.84 10.63 -10.51
N VAL A 283 -6.98 11.30 -10.57
CA VAL A 283 -7.93 11.38 -9.45
C VAL A 283 -9.29 10.89 -9.92
N GLY A 284 -9.90 9.99 -9.15
CA GLY A 284 -11.21 9.45 -9.50
C GLY A 284 -11.63 8.24 -8.67
N PRO A 285 -12.85 7.72 -8.90
CA PRO A 285 -13.29 6.51 -8.23
C PRO A 285 -12.45 5.30 -8.67
N THR A 286 -12.18 4.38 -7.74
CA THR A 286 -11.36 3.18 -7.95
C THR A 286 -11.73 2.44 -9.24
N THR A 287 -13.02 2.17 -9.47
CA THR A 287 -13.48 1.43 -10.66
C THR A 287 -13.13 2.07 -12.00
N LYS A 288 -13.09 3.40 -12.08
CA LYS A 288 -12.79 4.10 -13.33
C LYS A 288 -11.29 4.09 -13.67
N LEU A 289 -10.43 4.04 -12.66
CA LEU A 289 -8.98 4.20 -12.86
C LEU A 289 -8.23 2.87 -12.85
N VAL A 290 -8.61 1.94 -11.97
CA VAL A 290 -7.88 0.66 -11.79
C VAL A 290 -8.75 -0.58 -11.98
N GLY A 291 -10.05 -0.39 -12.22
CA GLY A 291 -11.01 -1.47 -12.46
C GLY A 291 -11.72 -1.98 -11.20
N LEU A 292 -12.50 -3.04 -11.36
CA LEU A 292 -13.34 -3.59 -10.29
C LEU A 292 -12.53 -4.35 -9.25
N GLY A 293 -12.92 -4.22 -7.98
CA GLY A 293 -12.33 -4.92 -6.86
C GLY A 293 -13.22 -4.87 -5.62
N ALA A 294 -14.14 -5.82 -5.50
CA ALA A 294 -14.99 -5.96 -4.32
C ALA A 294 -14.25 -6.61 -3.14
N GLY A 295 -14.68 -6.31 -1.90
CA GLY A 295 -14.03 -6.80 -0.67
C GLY A 295 -12.75 -6.04 -0.30
N GLY A 296 -12.57 -4.82 -0.83
CA GLY A 296 -11.46 -3.93 -0.49
C GLY A 296 -11.61 -3.29 0.89
N SER A 297 -10.46 -2.99 1.51
CA SER A 297 -10.36 -2.31 2.81
C SER A 297 -10.96 -0.91 2.79
N ASP A 298 -10.77 -0.17 1.69
CA ASP A 298 -11.28 1.19 1.45
C ASP A 298 -12.81 1.22 1.36
N ASP A 299 -13.39 0.34 0.54
CA ASP A 299 -14.84 0.20 0.41
C ASP A 299 -15.48 -0.25 1.74
N TRP A 300 -14.86 -1.20 2.47
CA TRP A 300 -15.35 -1.61 3.78
C TRP A 300 -15.28 -0.48 4.82
N ALA A 301 -14.17 0.25 4.89
CA ALA A 301 -13.99 1.39 5.78
C ALA A 301 -15.03 2.49 5.53
N LYS A 302 -15.34 2.79 4.27
CA LYS A 302 -16.34 3.81 3.94
C LYS A 302 -17.77 3.30 4.15
N GLY A 303 -18.08 2.11 3.65
CA GLY A 303 -19.43 1.60 3.54
C GLY A 303 -19.96 0.88 4.78
N ALA A 304 -19.12 0.07 5.43
CA ALA A 304 -19.50 -0.66 6.64
C ALA A 304 -19.17 0.11 7.92
N VAL A 305 -17.98 0.72 8.00
CA VAL A 305 -17.54 1.45 9.20
C VAL A 305 -18.07 2.89 9.23
N GLY A 306 -18.31 3.49 8.06
CA GLY A 306 -18.85 4.86 7.95
C GLY A 306 -17.79 5.97 8.01
N ILE A 307 -16.52 5.65 7.71
CA ILE A 307 -15.45 6.66 7.65
C ILE A 307 -15.69 7.55 6.43
N LYS A 308 -15.77 8.87 6.64
CA LYS A 308 -16.12 9.80 5.56
C LYS A 308 -15.03 9.88 4.49
N TYR A 309 -13.80 10.21 4.89
CA TYR A 309 -12.69 10.44 3.96
C TYR A 309 -11.83 9.18 3.86
N VAL A 310 -11.97 8.45 2.77
CA VAL A 310 -11.22 7.21 2.51
C VAL A 310 -10.57 7.31 1.14
N TYR A 311 -9.27 7.07 1.08
CA TYR A 311 -8.50 7.13 -0.16
C TYR A 311 -7.49 5.99 -0.27
N THR A 312 -7.31 5.53 -1.50
CA THR A 312 -6.23 4.62 -1.88
C THR A 312 -5.23 5.41 -2.73
N LEU A 313 -3.98 5.50 -2.27
CA LEU A 313 -2.90 6.14 -3.03
C LEU A 313 -2.13 5.05 -3.77
N GLU A 314 -2.37 4.95 -5.07
CA GLU A 314 -1.58 4.12 -5.98
C GLU A 314 -0.33 4.89 -6.39
N LEU A 315 0.78 4.60 -5.71
CA LEU A 315 2.09 5.18 -5.96
C LEU A 315 2.63 4.75 -7.33
N PRO A 316 3.72 5.35 -7.82
CA PRO A 316 4.26 5.05 -9.14
C PRO A 316 4.77 3.61 -9.25
N GLY A 317 4.57 3.06 -10.44
CA GLY A 317 5.14 1.82 -10.93
C GLY A 317 4.69 1.59 -12.38
N LEU A 318 5.00 0.42 -12.92
CA LEU A 318 4.87 -0.01 -14.33
C LEU A 318 4.77 1.13 -15.34
N PHE A 319 5.86 1.90 -15.47
CA PHE A 319 6.74 2.08 -16.65
C PHE A 319 7.94 2.99 -16.29
N TYR A 320 8.66 2.65 -15.21
CA TYR A 320 9.95 3.23 -14.83
C TYR A 320 10.93 2.14 -14.35
N PRO A 321 12.10 1.93 -14.98
CA PRO A 321 12.41 2.03 -16.40
C PRO A 321 12.21 0.67 -17.12
N GLU A 322 11.14 -0.09 -16.81
CA GLU A 322 10.38 -0.92 -17.80
C GLU A 322 9.28 -1.80 -17.15
N LYS A 323 9.45 -2.49 -16.00
CA LYS A 323 8.38 -3.32 -15.37
C LYS A 323 8.61 -3.71 -13.88
N GLY A 324 8.17 -3.07 -12.79
CA GLY A 324 7.33 -1.92 -12.54
C GLY A 324 6.38 -2.13 -11.33
N PHE A 325 6.94 -2.62 -10.22
CA PHE A 325 6.41 -2.40 -8.85
C PHE A 325 7.51 -1.88 -7.91
N HIS A 326 8.76 -1.88 -8.40
CA HIS A 326 9.96 -1.60 -7.62
C HIS A 326 10.81 -0.57 -8.38
N PRO A 327 10.44 0.72 -8.34
CA PRO A 327 11.31 1.78 -8.82
C PRO A 327 12.75 1.63 -8.29
N PRO A 328 13.78 2.05 -9.04
CA PRO A 328 15.14 2.02 -8.53
C PRO A 328 15.27 2.94 -7.31
N THR A 329 16.21 2.64 -6.41
CA THR A 329 16.32 3.31 -5.10
C THR A 329 16.52 4.81 -5.21
N GLU A 330 17.12 5.29 -6.30
CA GLU A 330 17.36 6.71 -6.60
C GLU A 330 16.05 7.48 -6.84
N ALA A 331 14.97 6.80 -7.25
CA ALA A 331 13.66 7.40 -7.44
C ALA A 331 12.84 7.46 -6.13
N LEU A 332 13.19 6.68 -5.11
CA LEU A 332 12.41 6.63 -3.86
C LEU A 332 12.31 7.99 -3.16
N PRO A 333 13.37 8.82 -3.05
CA PRO A 333 13.28 10.12 -2.39
C PRO A 333 12.28 11.06 -3.06
N ILE A 334 12.20 11.06 -4.40
CA ILE A 334 11.26 11.94 -5.10
C ILE A 334 9.82 11.43 -4.96
N ILE A 335 9.61 10.12 -5.07
CA ILE A 335 8.29 9.49 -4.89
C ILE A 335 7.77 9.74 -3.47
N ALA A 336 8.62 9.57 -2.45
CA ALA A 336 8.23 9.76 -1.06
C ALA A 336 7.91 11.21 -0.72
N ARG A 337 8.68 12.16 -1.27
CA ARG A 337 8.39 13.60 -1.14
C ARG A 337 7.05 13.97 -1.78
N GLU A 338 6.81 13.52 -3.01
CA GLU A 338 5.54 13.74 -3.70
C GLU A 338 4.38 13.20 -2.88
N ALA A 339 4.42 11.91 -2.50
CA ALA A 339 3.37 11.27 -1.73
C ALA A 339 3.12 11.97 -0.38
N PHE A 340 4.17 12.41 0.31
CA PHE A 340 4.05 13.11 1.58
C PHE A 340 3.33 14.45 1.45
N GLU A 341 3.54 15.22 0.36
CA GLU A 341 2.80 16.47 0.14
C GLU A 341 1.28 16.23 -0.02
N GLY A 342 0.89 15.13 -0.66
CA GLY A 342 -0.50 14.70 -0.72
C GLY A 342 -1.04 14.32 0.67
N ILE A 343 -0.30 13.48 1.40
CA ILE A 343 -0.62 13.06 2.78
C ILE A 343 -0.74 14.28 3.72
N ARG A 344 0.08 15.31 3.53
CA ARG A 344 0.01 16.57 4.29
C ARG A 344 -1.32 17.29 4.07
N VAL A 345 -1.77 17.43 2.82
CA VAL A 345 -3.07 18.06 2.50
C VAL A 345 -4.22 17.30 3.17
N PHE A 346 -4.17 15.97 3.11
CA PHE A 346 -5.13 15.08 3.76
C PHE A 346 -5.16 15.28 5.29
N ALA A 347 -4.00 15.29 5.93
CA ALA A 347 -3.88 15.51 7.37
C ALA A 347 -4.38 16.88 7.83
N GLU A 348 -4.03 17.95 7.10
CA GLU A 348 -4.53 19.30 7.38
C GLU A 348 -6.06 19.35 7.32
N HIS A 349 -6.67 18.65 6.36
CA HIS A 349 -8.12 18.54 6.26
C HIS A 349 -8.72 17.75 7.43
N ALA A 350 -8.13 16.60 7.79
CA ALA A 350 -8.58 15.76 8.90
C ALA A 350 -8.53 16.51 10.25
N ARG A 351 -7.53 17.38 10.45
CA ARG A 351 -7.39 18.21 11.65
C ARG A 351 -8.45 19.31 11.78
N ASN A 352 -8.79 19.99 10.68
CA ASN A 352 -9.50 21.27 10.73
C ASN A 352 -11.03 21.16 10.86
N ARG A 353 -11.65 19.98 10.65
CA ARG A 353 -13.10 19.81 10.79
C ARG A 353 -13.46 19.20 12.14
N ARG A 354 -14.14 19.98 12.98
CA ARG A 354 -14.86 19.46 14.15
C ARG A 354 -16.01 18.55 13.69
N PRO A 355 -16.39 17.54 14.49
CA PRO A 355 -17.47 16.60 14.20
C PRO A 355 -18.71 17.21 13.55
#